data_AF-A0A940X8I3-F1
#
_entry.id   AF-A0A940X8I3-F1
#
_cell.length_a   1.000
_cell.length_b   1.000
_cell.length_c   1.000
_cell.angle_alpha   90.00
_cell.angle_beta   90.00
_cell.angle_gamma   90.00
#
_symmetry.space_group_name_H-M   'P 1'
#
loop_
_entity.id
_entity.type
_entity.pdbx_description
1 polymer ?
#
loop_
_entity_poly.entity_id
_entity_poly.type
_entity_poly.pdbx_seq_one_letter_code
_entity_poly.pdbx_strand_id
1 'polypeptide(L)' 'MDTFSITEVCPHDIAVIRVLKSVATCETTALFCVACNKQLTEAKTEC' A
#
# COMPACT_ATOMS: atom_id res chain seq x y z
N MET A 1 9.89 9.63 8.50
CA MET A 1 9.85 8.15 8.61
C MET A 1 8.45 7.84 9.10
N ASP A 2 7.51 7.78 8.17
CA ASP A 2 6.12 7.50 8.46
C ASP A 2 6.01 6.07 8.98
N THR A 3 5.81 5.94 10.29
CA THR A 3 5.50 4.68 10.96
C THR A 3 4.17 4.17 10.43
N PHE A 4 4.20 3.28 9.44
CA PHE A 4 3.04 2.50 9.04
C PHE A 4 2.73 1.51 10.16
N SER A 5 1.90 1.93 11.12
CA SER A 5 1.37 1.03 12.14
C SER A 5 0.45 0.01 11.47
N ILE A 6 0.98 -1.18 11.22
CA ILE A 6 0.28 -2.39 10.74
C ILE A 6 -0.97 -2.74 11.57
N THR A 7 -1.18 -2.09 12.72
CA THR A 7 -2.24 -2.37 13.68
C THR A 7 -3.55 -1.61 13.47
N GLU A 8 -3.63 -0.61 12.58
CA GLU A 8 -4.93 -0.03 12.21
C GLU A 8 -5.62 -0.93 11.18
N VAL A 9 -6.39 -1.89 11.68
CA VAL A 9 -7.33 -2.67 10.87
C VAL A 9 -8.34 -1.69 10.31
N CYS A 10 -8.24 -1.39 9.01
CA CYS A 10 -9.25 -0.60 8.34
C CYS A 10 -10.60 -1.31 8.51
N PRO A 11 -11.68 -0.62 8.91
CA PRO A 11 -13.00 -1.26 9.08
C PRO A 11 -13.56 -1.80 7.76
N HIS A 12 -12.97 -1.39 6.64
CA HIS A 12 -13.28 -1.90 5.32
C HIS A 12 -12.33 -3.05 4.99
N ASP A 13 -12.86 -4.27 4.95
CA ASP A 13 -12.16 -5.47 4.51
C ASP A 13 -12.02 -5.53 2.95
N ILE A 14 -11.83 -4.36 2.33
CA ILE A 14 -11.69 -4.20 0.87
C ILE A 14 -10.43 -3.39 0.56
N ALA A 15 -9.34 -4.10 0.34
CA ALA A 15 -8.04 -3.54 -0.04
C ALA A 15 -7.63 -3.96 -1.45
N VAL A 16 -6.88 -3.10 -2.13
CA VAL A 16 -6.30 -3.36 -3.46
C VAL A 16 -4.83 -2.96 -3.46
N ILE A 17 -3.99 -3.75 -4.13
CA ILE A 17 -2.59 -3.40 -4.35
C ILE A 17 -2.53 -2.37 -5.47
N ARG A 18 -1.84 -1.25 -5.24
CA ARG A 18 -1.57 -0.23 -6.26
C ARG A 18 -0.08 -0.08 -6.48
N VAL A 19 0.28 0.13 -7.73
CA VAL A 19 1.65 0.49 -8.12
C VAL A 19 1.82 1.99 -7.96
N LEU A 20 2.72 2.39 -7.06
CA LEU A 20 3.09 3.78 -6.79
C LEU A 20 4.14 4.29 -7.78
N LYS A 21 5.06 3.41 -8.17
CA LYS A 21 6.16 3.74 -9.08
C LYS A 21 6.60 2.48 -9.82
N SER A 22 6.90 2.62 -11.11
CA SER A 22 7.55 1.57 -11.89
C SER A 22 8.78 2.16 -12.56
N VAL A 23 9.94 1.52 -12.37
CA VAL A 23 11.21 1.94 -12.98
C VAL A 23 11.93 0.70 -13.50
N ALA A 24 12.13 0.63 -14.83
CA ALA A 24 12.74 -0.51 -15.50
C ALA A 24 12.05 -1.85 -15.13
N THR A 25 12.72 -2.71 -14.36
CA THR A 25 12.20 -4.00 -13.87
C THR A 25 11.72 -3.96 -12.43
N CYS A 26 11.71 -2.78 -11.81
CA CYS A 26 11.33 -2.60 -10.42
C CYS A 26 9.96 -1.92 -10.29
N GLU A 27 9.10 -2.47 -9.45
CA GLU A 27 7.79 -1.91 -9.13
C GLU A 27 7.67 -1.65 -7.63
N THR A 28 7.29 -0.44 -7.26
CA THR A 28 6.96 -0.04 -5.90
C THR A 28 5.44 -0.14 -5.73
N THR A 29 4.98 -1.06 -4.89
CA THR A 29 3.57 -1.33 -4.65
C THR A 29 3.19 -1.11 -3.19
N ALA A 30 1.92 -0.78 -2.92
CA ALA A 30 1.37 -0.73 -1.56
C ALA A 30 -0.11 -1.12 -1.56
N LEU A 31 -0.63 -1.60 -0.43
CA LEU A 31 -2.05 -1.87 -0.24
C LEU A 31 -2.81 -0.58 0.09
N PHE A 32 -3.93 -0.37 -0.57
CA PHE A 32 -4.85 0.74 -0.35
C PHE A 32 -6.24 0.22 -0.05
N CYS A 33 -6.93 0.83 0.92
CA CYS A 33 -8.35 0.61 1.11
C CYS A 33 -9.13 1.28 -0.03
N VAL A 34 -10.04 0.55 -0.68
CA VAL A 34 -10.85 1.09 -1.78
C VAL A 34 -11.83 2.15 -1.28
N ALA A 35 -12.45 1.94 -0.12
CA ALA A 35 -13.41 2.88 0.47
C ALA A 35 -12.74 4.13 1.04
N CYS A 36 -11.65 3.98 1.80
CA CYS A 36 -10.96 5.12 2.42
C CYS A 36 -9.99 5.84 1.49
N ASN A 37 -9.55 5.20 0.38
CA ASN A 37 -8.39 5.62 -0.42
C ASN A 37 -7.12 5.90 0.42
N LYS A 38 -7.01 5.25 1.57
CA LYS A 38 -5.83 5.34 2.45
C LYS A 38 -4.90 4.17 2.23
N GLN A 39 -3.60 4.45 2.29
CA GLN A 39 -2.56 3.44 2.28
C GLN A 39 -2.59 2.66 3.60
N LEU A 40 -2.61 1.33 3.50
CA LEU A 40 -2.72 0.40 4.63
C LEU A 40 -1.39 -0.24 5.00
N THR A 41 -0.49 -0.40 4.04
CA THR A 41 0.83 -1.00 4.25
C THR A 41 1.93 -0.08 3.76
N GLU A 42 3.13 -0.27 4.30
CA GLU A 42 4.32 0.36 3.74
C GLU A 42 4.48 -0.01 2.25
N ALA A 43 5.04 0.93 1.48
CA ALA A 43 5.34 0.70 0.08
C ALA A 43 6.53 -0.25 -0.06
N LYS A 44 6.33 -1.39 -0.71
CA LYS A 44 7.38 -2.36 -0.99
C LYS A 44 7.84 -2.19 -2.43
N THR A 45 9.15 -2.18 -2.65
CA THR A 45 9.72 -2.24 -4.01
C THR A 45 10.17 -3.67 -4.29
N GLU A 46 9.73 -4.22 -5.42
CA GLU A 46 10.14 -5.52 -5.92
C GLU A 46 10.83 -5.35 -7.27
N CYS A 47 11.99 -5.98 -7.39
CA CYS A 47 12.86 -6.15 -8.54
C CYS A 47 13.30 -7.63 -8.53
#